data_AF-Q46NX3-F1
#
_entry.id   AF-Q46NX3-F1
#
_cell.length_a   1.000
_cell.length_b   1.000
_cell.length_c   1.000
_cell.angle_alpha   90.00
_cell.angle_beta   90.00
_cell.angle_gamma   90.00
#
_symmetry.space_group_name_H-M   'P 1'
#
loop_
_entity.id
_entity.type
_entity.pdbx_description
1 polymer ?
#
loop_
_entity_poly.entity_id
_entity_poly.type
_entity_poly.pdbx_seq_one_letter_code
_entity_poly.pdbx_strand_id
1 'polypeptide(L)'
;MKVAPGGLDSLRATLHLTNDMTRLKIDVLGGLQIRLAGQQGSPAFPTRKSKAILVYLALSPGMLRSRAQLASVFWERSAEEQARASLRQTLSSLRRILPNAPPLLRAESDAVWLDEPSVEVDALQFRRLATDRSAASLANAVALYRGVLLDGFGLREEPFEQWMILERRWFHERAVDVLTELAGTMNDLARWTTPLLPQAEY
;
A
#
# COMPACT_ATOMS: atom_id res chain seq x y z
N MET A 1 -42.73 -19.25 16.43
CA MET A 1 -41.83 -18.08 16.53
C MET A 1 -40.49 -18.51 15.94
N LYS A 2 -40.18 -18.06 14.72
CA LYS A 2 -39.08 -18.59 13.87
C LYS A 2 -37.89 -17.65 13.99
N VAL A 3 -36.79 -18.13 14.58
CA VAL A 3 -35.52 -17.40 14.65
C VAL A 3 -34.84 -17.51 13.28
N ALA A 4 -34.56 -16.38 12.64
CA ALA A 4 -33.88 -16.32 11.34
C ALA A 4 -32.36 -16.48 11.52
N PRO A 5 -31.68 -17.37 10.78
CA PRO A 5 -30.23 -17.41 10.72
C PRO A 5 -29.77 -16.53 9.54
N GLY A 6 -29.28 -15.32 9.82
CA GLY A 6 -28.93 -14.37 8.76
C GLY A 6 -27.81 -13.39 9.09
N GLY A 7 -26.99 -13.65 10.11
CA GLY A 7 -25.97 -12.71 10.58
C GLY A 7 -24.61 -12.80 9.87
N LEU A 8 -24.26 -13.95 9.29
CA LEU A 8 -22.90 -14.20 8.77
C LEU A 8 -22.78 -14.02 7.24
N ASP A 9 -23.86 -14.21 6.48
CA ASP A 9 -23.86 -13.99 5.03
C ASP A 9 -23.87 -12.50 4.66
N SER A 10 -24.49 -11.65 5.50
CA SER A 10 -24.52 -10.21 5.28
C SER A 10 -23.14 -9.56 5.43
N LEU A 11 -22.31 -10.02 6.37
CA LEU A 11 -20.94 -9.51 6.54
C LEU A 11 -20.02 -9.92 5.37
N ARG A 12 -20.20 -11.13 4.82
CA ARG A 12 -19.49 -11.57 3.60
C ARG A 12 -19.93 -10.80 2.36
N ALA A 13 -21.22 -10.47 2.24
CA ALA A 13 -21.75 -9.65 1.15
C ALA A 13 -21.27 -8.19 1.23
N THR A 14 -21.18 -7.60 2.42
CA THR A 14 -20.66 -6.23 2.61
C THR A 14 -19.16 -6.13 2.33
N LEU A 15 -18.38 -7.18 2.62
CA LEU A 15 -16.97 -7.29 2.24
C LEU A 15 -16.78 -7.53 0.72
N HIS A 16 -17.71 -8.22 0.06
CA HIS A 16 -17.66 -8.38 -1.40
C HIS A 16 -18.01 -7.09 -2.16
N LEU A 17 -18.96 -6.29 -1.67
CA LEU A 17 -19.36 -5.03 -2.32
C LEU A 17 -18.29 -3.93 -2.28
N THR A 18 -17.32 -4.01 -1.34
CA THR A 18 -16.15 -3.11 -1.31
C THR A 18 -14.97 -3.65 -2.12
N ASN A 19 -14.93 -4.94 -2.43
CA ASN A 19 -13.83 -5.59 -3.13
C ASN A 19 -14.03 -5.68 -4.66
N ASP A 20 -15.23 -5.39 -5.17
CA ASP A 20 -15.53 -5.38 -6.62
C ASP A 20 -14.91 -4.17 -7.37
N MET A 21 -14.47 -3.14 -6.63
CA MET A 21 -13.82 -1.97 -7.24
C MET A 21 -12.30 -2.05 -7.30
N THR A 22 -11.66 -2.89 -6.48
CA THR A 22 -10.20 -2.98 -6.44
C THR A 22 -9.69 -3.70 -7.68
N ARG A 23 -9.05 -2.94 -8.57
CA ARG A 23 -8.52 -3.45 -9.84
C ARG A 23 -7.01 -3.60 -9.84
N LEU A 24 -6.33 -2.91 -8.92
CA LEU A 24 -4.88 -2.96 -8.76
C LEU A 24 -4.54 -3.13 -7.28
N LYS A 25 -3.77 -4.17 -6.97
CA LYS A 25 -3.19 -4.36 -5.65
C LYS A 25 -1.67 -4.25 -5.73
N ILE A 26 -1.09 -3.43 -4.86
CA ILE A 26 0.34 -3.21 -4.75
C ILE A 26 0.77 -3.57 -3.33
N ASP A 27 1.61 -4.58 -3.21
CA ASP A 27 2.27 -4.91 -1.96
C ASP A 27 3.71 -4.40 -2.02
N VAL A 28 4.10 -3.60 -1.03
CA VAL A 28 5.42 -2.97 -0.96
C VAL A 28 6.14 -3.27 0.36
N LEU A 29 5.45 -3.76 1.39
CA LEU A 29 6.07 -4.11 2.68
C LEU A 29 6.60 -5.56 2.61
N GLY A 30 7.92 -5.72 2.55
CA GLY A 30 8.60 -7.01 2.37
C GLY A 30 8.92 -7.38 0.92
N GLY A 31 8.90 -6.39 0.01
CA GLY A 31 9.20 -6.56 -1.41
C GLY A 31 8.11 -6.01 -2.31
N LEU A 32 8.37 -5.92 -3.62
CA LEU A 32 7.42 -5.38 -4.59
C LEU A 32 6.61 -6.47 -5.28
N GLN A 33 5.31 -6.51 -5.03
CA GLN A 33 4.34 -7.29 -5.81
C GLN A 33 3.24 -6.38 -6.35
N ILE A 34 2.90 -6.57 -7.62
CA ILE A 34 1.85 -5.81 -8.29
C ILE A 34 0.92 -6.82 -8.96
N ARG A 35 -0.38 -6.73 -8.67
CA ARG A 35 -1.41 -7.65 -9.15
C ARG A 35 -2.58 -6.86 -9.72
N LEU A 36 -3.10 -7.31 -10.85
CA LEU A 36 -4.33 -6.77 -11.46
C LEU A 36 -5.47 -7.76 -11.27
N ALA A 37 -6.67 -7.26 -11.01
CA ALA A 37 -7.86 -8.09 -10.92
C ALA A 37 -8.09 -8.84 -12.24
N GLY A 38 -8.41 -10.14 -12.14
CA GLY A 38 -8.64 -10.99 -13.31
C GLY A 38 -7.38 -11.46 -14.04
N GLN A 39 -6.18 -11.08 -13.60
CA GLN A 39 -4.92 -11.58 -14.17
C GLN A 39 -4.19 -12.51 -13.17
N GLN A 40 -3.67 -13.61 -13.70
CA GLN A 40 -2.79 -14.50 -12.93
C GLN A 40 -1.35 -13.95 -12.99
N GLY A 41 -0.78 -13.68 -11.83
CA GLY A 41 0.60 -13.18 -11.70
C GLY A 41 0.74 -11.67 -11.83
N SER A 42 1.98 -11.21 -11.99
CA SER A 42 2.30 -9.78 -12.08
C SER A 42 2.19 -9.27 -13.52
N PRO A 43 1.64 -8.06 -13.75
CA PRO A 43 1.59 -7.48 -15.09
C PRO A 43 2.99 -7.37 -15.71
N ALA A 44 3.08 -7.54 -17.03
CA ALA A 44 4.34 -7.48 -17.75
C ALA A 44 4.83 -6.02 -17.92
N PHE A 45 5.48 -5.48 -16.89
CA PHE A 45 6.09 -4.15 -16.96
C PHE A 45 7.34 -4.16 -17.85
N PRO A 46 7.48 -3.21 -18.80
CA PRO A 46 8.58 -3.20 -19.76
C PRO A 46 9.90 -2.81 -19.10
N THR A 47 9.85 -2.05 -18.00
CA THR A 47 11.05 -1.59 -17.30
C THR A 47 10.83 -1.56 -15.79
N ARG A 48 11.93 -1.63 -15.02
CA ARG A 48 11.91 -1.36 -13.57
C ARG A 48 11.42 0.06 -13.27
N LYS A 49 11.75 1.04 -14.12
CA LYS A 49 11.32 2.44 -13.97
C LYS A 49 9.80 2.60 -14.08
N SER A 50 9.14 1.83 -14.96
CA SER A 50 7.68 1.77 -15.04
C SER A 50 7.04 1.30 -13.72
N LYS A 51 7.61 0.25 -13.10
CA LYS A 51 7.15 -0.23 -11.78
C LYS A 51 7.36 0.83 -10.71
N ALA A 52 8.53 1.46 -10.68
CA ALA A 52 8.87 2.48 -9.69
C ALA A 52 7.96 3.72 -9.78
N ILE A 53 7.65 4.19 -10.99
CA ILE A 53 6.70 5.30 -11.20
C ILE A 53 5.32 4.93 -10.65
N LEU A 54 4.84 3.72 -10.93
CA LEU A 54 3.53 3.27 -10.44
C LEU A 54 3.49 3.24 -8.91
N VAL A 55 4.52 2.68 -8.27
CA VAL A 55 4.61 2.63 -6.80
C VAL A 55 4.76 4.02 -6.18
N TYR A 56 5.66 4.84 -6.73
CA TYR A 56 5.87 6.20 -6.27
C TYR A 56 4.58 7.01 -6.33
N LEU A 57 3.82 6.87 -7.43
CA LEU A 57 2.52 7.49 -7.58
C LEU A 57 1.52 6.94 -6.55
N ALA A 58 1.43 5.62 -6.37
CA ALA A 58 0.51 4.99 -5.44
C ALA A 58 0.76 5.35 -3.96
N LEU A 59 2.01 5.65 -3.59
CA LEU A 59 2.38 6.09 -2.23
C LEU A 59 2.36 7.61 -2.05
N SER A 60 2.13 8.36 -3.13
CA SER A 60 2.04 9.81 -3.09
C SER A 60 0.67 10.27 -2.52
N PRO A 61 0.60 11.43 -1.85
CA PRO A 61 -0.67 11.99 -1.39
C PRO A 61 -1.68 12.11 -2.53
N GLY A 62 -2.89 11.57 -2.32
CA GLY A 62 -3.98 11.53 -3.31
C GLY A 62 -3.65 10.74 -4.58
N MET A 63 -2.61 9.90 -4.54
CA MET A 63 -2.06 9.19 -5.69
C MET A 63 -1.81 10.08 -6.91
N LEU A 64 -1.45 11.35 -6.68
CA LEU A 64 -1.35 12.42 -7.67
C LEU A 64 0.04 13.03 -7.67
N ARG A 65 0.62 13.21 -8.86
CA ARG A 65 1.88 13.94 -9.07
C ARG A 65 1.85 14.76 -10.35
N SER A 66 2.63 15.83 -10.37
CA SER A 66 2.83 16.56 -11.62
C SER A 66 3.76 15.81 -12.56
N ARG A 67 3.62 16.07 -13.86
CA ARG A 67 4.52 15.50 -14.86
C ARG A 67 5.95 15.99 -14.66
N ALA A 68 6.11 17.25 -14.27
CA ALA A 68 7.42 17.83 -13.96
C ALA A 68 8.11 17.09 -12.80
N GLN A 69 7.38 16.82 -11.70
CA GLN A 69 7.91 16.07 -10.55
C GLN A 69 8.31 14.64 -10.92
N LEU A 70 7.49 13.94 -11.69
CA LEU A 70 7.84 12.59 -12.15
C LEU A 70 9.06 12.63 -13.09
N ALA A 71 9.16 13.65 -13.95
CA ALA A 71 10.32 13.81 -14.82
C ALA A 71 11.61 14.04 -14.01
N SER A 72 11.58 14.93 -13.02
CA SER A 72 12.75 15.24 -12.19
C SER A 72 13.18 14.06 -11.31
N VAL A 73 12.24 13.30 -10.74
CA VAL A 73 12.55 12.16 -9.87
C VAL A 73 13.18 11.00 -10.64
N PHE A 74 12.68 10.72 -11.84
CA PHE A 74 13.04 9.51 -12.58
C PHE A 74 14.01 9.72 -13.74
N TRP A 75 14.32 10.97 -14.11
CA TRP A 75 15.25 11.31 -15.19
C TRP A 75 16.07 12.57 -14.86
N GLU A 76 16.50 12.71 -13.62
CA GLU A 76 17.26 13.86 -13.12
C GLU A 76 18.45 14.22 -14.02
N ARG A 77 19.19 13.22 -14.49
CA ARG A 77 20.40 13.40 -15.31
C ARG A 77 20.12 13.69 -16.79
N SER A 78 18.86 13.74 -17.19
CA SER A 78 18.46 14.00 -18.57
C SER A 78 18.12 15.47 -18.76
N ALA A 79 18.37 16.00 -19.96
CA ALA A 79 17.81 17.30 -20.35
C ALA A 79 16.27 17.28 -20.25
N GLU A 80 15.67 18.44 -19.97
CA GLU A 80 14.25 18.57 -19.65
C GLU A 80 13.32 17.99 -20.75
N GLU A 81 13.60 18.29 -22.01
CA GLU A 81 12.84 17.76 -23.15
C GLU A 81 12.92 16.23 -23.21
N GLN A 82 14.11 15.67 -22.98
CA GLN A 82 14.36 14.23 -22.99
C GLN A 82 13.68 13.53 -21.81
N ALA A 83 13.71 14.13 -20.62
CA ALA A 83 13.02 13.64 -19.44
C ALA A 83 11.49 13.59 -19.69
N ARG A 84 10.92 14.67 -20.23
CA ARG A 84 9.49 14.75 -20.59
C ARG A 84 9.10 13.73 -21.66
N ALA A 85 9.93 13.53 -22.68
CA ALA A 85 9.71 12.52 -23.71
C ALA A 85 9.71 11.10 -23.13
N SER A 86 10.70 10.80 -22.29
CA SER A 86 10.82 9.50 -21.62
C SER A 86 9.65 9.23 -20.68
N LEU A 87 9.17 10.26 -19.95
CA LEU A 87 7.97 10.17 -19.13
C LEU A 87 6.73 9.88 -19.99
N ARG A 88 6.52 10.61 -21.10
CA ARG A 88 5.40 10.34 -22.02
C ARG A 88 5.41 8.89 -22.51
N GLN A 89 6.55 8.38 -22.96
CA GLN A 89 6.69 7.01 -23.42
C GLN A 89 6.38 6.01 -22.30
N THR A 90 6.90 6.25 -21.10
CA THR A 90 6.70 5.35 -19.95
C THR A 90 5.23 5.30 -19.51
N LEU A 91 4.55 6.45 -19.46
CA LEU A 91 3.12 6.53 -19.16
C LEU A 91 2.27 5.86 -20.25
N SER A 92 2.64 6.02 -21.53
CA SER A 92 1.97 5.34 -22.64
C SER A 92 2.08 3.82 -22.49
N SER A 93 3.26 3.30 -22.15
CA SER A 93 3.46 1.88 -21.89
C SER A 93 2.66 1.40 -20.67
N LEU A 94 2.62 2.16 -19.58
CA LEU A 94 1.81 1.82 -18.40
C LEU A 94 0.32 1.73 -18.74
N ARG A 95 -0.22 2.67 -19.53
CA ARG A 95 -1.62 2.66 -19.98
C ARG A 95 -2.00 1.47 -20.84
N ARG A 96 -1.04 0.81 -21.50
CA ARG A 96 -1.29 -0.42 -22.27
C ARG A 96 -1.39 -1.66 -21.40
N ILE A 97 -0.82 -1.62 -20.20
CA ILE A 97 -0.72 -2.76 -19.29
C ILE A 97 -1.80 -2.68 -18.20
N LEU A 98 -2.13 -1.45 -17.78
CA LEU A 98 -3.16 -1.18 -16.79
C LEU A 98 -4.55 -1.09 -17.45
N PRO A 99 -5.63 -1.45 -16.72
CA PRO A 99 -7.00 -1.28 -17.21
C PRO A 99 -7.30 0.14 -17.68
N ASN A 100 -7.88 0.26 -18.87
CA ASN A 100 -8.21 1.53 -19.51
C ASN A 100 -9.72 1.84 -19.58
N ALA A 101 -10.58 0.87 -19.22
CA ALA A 101 -12.03 1.02 -19.19
C ALA A 101 -12.63 0.44 -17.88
N PRO A 102 -12.92 1.27 -16.86
CA PRO A 102 -12.54 2.69 -16.74
C PRO A 102 -11.02 2.87 -16.56
N PRO A 103 -10.42 4.04 -16.85
CA PRO A 103 -8.98 4.21 -16.79
C PRO A 103 -8.46 4.23 -15.34
N LEU A 104 -7.56 3.29 -15.03
CA LEU A 104 -6.89 3.20 -13.73
C LEU A 104 -5.77 4.22 -13.58
N LEU A 105 -4.99 4.45 -14.66
CA LEU A 105 -3.96 5.48 -14.73
C LEU A 105 -4.42 6.62 -15.63
N ARG A 106 -4.61 7.78 -15.04
CA ARG A 106 -5.03 8.99 -15.74
C ARG A 106 -3.85 9.95 -15.84
N ALA A 107 -3.77 10.67 -16.95
CA ALA A 107 -2.84 11.76 -17.08
C ALA A 107 -3.40 12.81 -18.02
N GLU A 108 -3.41 14.04 -17.53
CA GLU A 108 -3.76 15.26 -18.26
C GLU A 108 -2.52 16.12 -18.47
N SER A 109 -2.70 17.36 -18.91
CA SER A 109 -1.63 18.25 -19.40
C SER A 109 -0.44 18.34 -18.44
N ASP A 110 -0.66 18.51 -17.13
CA ASP A 110 0.41 18.55 -16.13
C ASP A 110 0.25 17.59 -14.94
N ALA A 111 -0.83 16.80 -14.90
CA ALA A 111 -1.13 15.90 -13.79
C ALA A 111 -1.12 14.42 -14.22
N VAL A 112 -0.64 13.55 -13.34
CA VAL A 112 -0.72 12.10 -13.46
C VAL A 112 -1.27 11.56 -12.14
N TRP A 113 -2.29 10.71 -12.20
CA TRP A 113 -2.86 10.09 -11.00
C TRP A 113 -3.42 8.70 -11.24
N LEU A 114 -3.54 7.95 -10.15
CA LEU A 114 -4.29 6.70 -10.12
C LEU A 114 -5.72 6.95 -9.65
N ASP A 115 -6.63 6.13 -10.15
CA ASP A 115 -8.00 6.06 -9.65
C ASP A 115 -8.00 5.40 -8.26
N GLU A 116 -7.80 6.21 -7.21
CA GLU A 116 -7.61 5.78 -5.81
C GLU A 116 -8.63 4.73 -5.33
N PRO A 117 -9.95 4.83 -5.61
CA PRO A 117 -10.91 3.80 -5.20
C PRO A 117 -10.67 2.42 -5.82
N SER A 118 -9.91 2.36 -6.92
CA SER A 118 -9.57 1.13 -7.63
C SER A 118 -8.21 0.56 -7.24
N VAL A 119 -7.48 1.20 -6.31
CA VAL A 119 -6.11 0.83 -5.94
C VAL A 119 -6.01 0.49 -4.47
N GLU A 120 -5.47 -0.69 -4.18
CA GLU A 120 -5.14 -1.13 -2.84
C GLU A 120 -3.63 -1.18 -2.66
N VAL A 121 -3.11 -0.55 -1.60
CA VAL A 121 -1.70 -0.58 -1.25
C VAL A 121 -1.55 -0.99 0.21
N ASP A 122 -0.80 -2.07 0.48
CA ASP A 122 -0.59 -2.59 1.83
C ASP A 122 0.02 -1.54 2.78
N ALA A 123 0.95 -0.73 2.27
CA ALA A 123 1.55 0.39 2.99
C ALA A 123 0.52 1.44 3.40
N LEU A 124 -0.43 1.82 2.52
CA LEU A 124 -1.47 2.79 2.88
C LEU A 124 -2.47 2.20 3.89
N GLN A 125 -2.79 0.92 3.74
CA GLN A 125 -3.60 0.20 4.74
C GLN A 125 -2.88 0.15 6.09
N PHE A 126 -1.58 -0.13 6.12
CA PHE A 126 -0.75 -0.07 7.31
C PHE A 126 -0.84 1.31 7.96
N ARG A 127 -0.68 2.41 7.20
CA ARG A 127 -0.79 3.78 7.73
C ARG A 127 -2.12 4.00 8.44
N ARG A 128 -3.22 3.61 7.78
CA ARG A 128 -4.58 3.78 8.31
C ARG A 128 -4.80 2.96 9.58
N LEU A 129 -4.41 1.69 9.57
CA LEU A 129 -4.59 0.79 10.71
C LEU A 129 -3.72 1.19 11.89
N ALA A 130 -2.50 1.66 11.63
CA ALA A 130 -1.59 2.16 12.66
C ALA A 130 -2.14 3.38 13.42
N THR A 131 -3.10 4.13 12.87
CA THR A 131 -3.73 5.26 13.61
C THR A 131 -4.79 4.83 14.61
N ASP A 132 -5.34 3.62 14.48
CA ASP A 132 -6.33 3.08 15.41
C ASP A 132 -5.62 2.27 16.51
N ARG A 133 -5.87 2.63 17.77
CA ARG A 133 -5.26 2.00 18.94
C ARG A 133 -5.94 0.70 19.38
N SER A 134 -6.98 0.25 18.69
CA SER A 134 -7.60 -1.03 19.00
C SER A 134 -6.63 -2.19 18.74
N ALA A 135 -6.61 -3.19 19.62
CA ALA A 135 -5.74 -4.36 19.48
C ALA A 135 -5.90 -5.06 18.12
N ALA A 136 -7.14 -5.11 17.60
CA ALA A 136 -7.44 -5.70 16.30
C ALA A 136 -6.80 -4.91 15.14
N SER A 137 -6.91 -3.58 15.15
CA SER A 137 -6.30 -2.74 14.11
C SER A 137 -4.77 -2.79 14.16
N LEU A 138 -4.18 -2.74 15.36
CA LEU A 138 -2.74 -2.88 15.55
C LEU A 138 -2.24 -4.25 15.06
N ALA A 139 -2.92 -5.35 15.41
CA ALA A 139 -2.57 -6.69 14.94
C ALA A 139 -2.63 -6.81 13.41
N ASN A 140 -3.67 -6.24 12.78
CA ASN A 140 -3.79 -6.20 11.33
C ASN A 140 -2.69 -5.35 10.67
N ALA A 141 -2.30 -4.21 11.27
CA ALA A 141 -1.19 -3.40 10.79
C ALA A 141 0.13 -4.20 10.82
N VAL A 142 0.43 -4.86 11.95
CA VAL A 142 1.62 -5.72 12.07
C VAL A 142 1.65 -6.80 11.00
N ALA A 143 0.52 -7.47 10.73
CA ALA A 143 0.44 -8.53 9.73
C ALA A 143 0.73 -8.04 8.29
N LEU A 144 0.48 -6.75 7.99
CA LEU A 144 0.83 -6.15 6.69
C LEU A 144 2.33 -5.87 6.56
N TYR A 145 3.02 -5.57 7.66
CA TYR A 145 4.45 -5.28 7.66
C TYR A 145 5.28 -6.56 7.61
N ARG A 146 5.50 -7.09 6.40
CA ARG A 146 6.24 -8.35 6.18
C ARG A 146 7.75 -8.16 6.01
N GLY A 147 8.24 -6.93 5.99
CA GLY A 147 9.66 -6.62 5.85
C GLY A 147 9.91 -5.20 5.33
N VAL A 148 11.14 -4.95 4.90
CA VAL A 148 11.59 -3.64 4.41
C VAL A 148 10.74 -3.20 3.21
N LEU A 149 10.38 -1.92 3.17
CA LEU A 149 9.67 -1.33 2.05
C LEU A 149 10.49 -1.51 0.75
N LEU A 150 9.86 -2.08 -0.28
CA LEU A 150 10.48 -2.36 -1.58
C LEU A 150 11.77 -3.18 -1.45
N ASP A 151 11.78 -4.18 -0.57
CA ASP A 151 12.93 -5.07 -0.43
C ASP A 151 13.29 -5.74 -1.77
N GLY A 152 14.59 -5.83 -2.06
CA GLY A 152 15.12 -6.32 -3.33
C GLY A 152 14.81 -5.43 -4.56
N PHE A 153 14.15 -4.28 -4.41
CA PHE A 153 13.83 -3.36 -5.49
C PHE A 153 14.53 -2.00 -5.32
N GLY A 154 15.01 -1.44 -6.44
CA GLY A 154 15.71 -0.16 -6.47
C GLY A 154 15.98 0.33 -7.89
N LEU A 155 16.27 1.62 -8.01
CA LEU A 155 16.71 2.30 -9.24
C LEU A 155 17.94 3.15 -8.93
N ARG A 156 18.78 3.38 -9.93
CA ARG A 156 19.91 4.33 -9.85
C ARG A 156 19.45 5.73 -10.28
N GLU A 157 18.52 6.29 -9.52
CA GLU A 157 18.03 7.67 -9.66
C GLU A 157 18.01 8.28 -8.25
N GLU A 158 18.91 9.23 -7.98
CA GLU A 158 19.17 9.73 -6.63
C GLU A 158 17.90 10.25 -5.93
N PRO A 159 17.01 11.04 -6.56
CA PRO A 159 15.81 11.53 -5.90
C PRO A 159 14.86 10.40 -5.48
N PHE A 160 14.80 9.32 -6.27
CA PHE A 160 14.01 8.14 -5.94
C PHE A 160 14.65 7.32 -4.81
N GLU A 161 15.98 7.20 -4.80
CA GLU A 161 16.71 6.54 -3.72
C GLU A 161 16.54 7.29 -2.39
N GLN A 162 16.66 8.63 -2.40
CA GLN A 162 16.42 9.47 -1.23
C GLN A 162 14.99 9.34 -0.71
N TRP A 163 14.00 9.40 -1.60
CA TRP A 163 12.60 9.15 -1.23
C TRP A 163 12.44 7.76 -0.58
N MET A 164 13.03 6.72 -1.17
CA MET A 164 12.94 5.36 -0.65
C MET A 164 13.56 5.22 0.74
N ILE A 165 14.67 5.90 1.02
CA ILE A 165 15.32 5.93 2.34
C ILE A 165 14.36 6.50 3.39
N LEU A 166 13.73 7.65 3.08
CA LEU A 166 12.79 8.31 3.99
C LEU A 166 11.56 7.44 4.27
N GLU A 167 10.97 6.87 3.23
CA GLU A 167 9.80 5.99 3.38
C GLU A 167 10.14 4.73 4.17
N ARG A 168 11.28 4.07 3.87
CA ARG A 168 11.74 2.88 4.61
C ARG A 168 11.89 3.17 6.09
N ARG A 169 12.52 4.29 6.43
CA ARG A 169 12.69 4.73 7.81
C ARG A 169 11.33 4.94 8.49
N TRP A 170 10.43 5.69 7.85
CA TRP A 170 9.10 5.96 8.39
C TRP A 170 8.32 4.69 8.68
N PHE A 171 8.25 3.76 7.72
CA PHE A 171 7.53 2.50 7.90
C PHE A 171 8.17 1.61 8.97
N HIS A 172 9.50 1.59 9.05
CA HIS A 172 10.20 0.82 10.07
C HIS A 172 9.95 1.37 11.48
N GLU A 173 10.16 2.67 11.70
CA GLU A 173 9.91 3.32 13.00
C GLU A 173 8.46 3.11 13.42
N ARG A 174 7.51 3.32 12.50
CA ARG A 174 6.09 3.15 12.82
C ARG A 174 5.71 1.71 13.10
N ALA A 175 6.32 0.73 12.45
CA ALA A 175 6.08 -0.69 12.73
C ALA A 175 6.56 -1.09 14.13
N VAL A 176 7.71 -0.56 14.58
CA VAL A 176 8.21 -0.77 15.94
C VAL A 176 7.26 -0.19 16.97
N ASP A 177 6.74 1.02 16.75
CA ASP A 177 5.76 1.65 17.64
C ASP A 177 4.49 0.81 17.75
N VAL A 178 3.90 0.42 16.62
CA VAL A 178 2.66 -0.38 16.57
C VAL A 178 2.84 -1.74 17.27
N LEU A 179 3.99 -2.40 17.08
CA LEU A 179 4.31 -3.64 17.79
C LEU A 179 4.37 -3.44 19.30
N THR A 180 4.96 -2.35 19.75
CA THR A 180 5.09 -1.99 21.17
C THR A 180 3.72 -1.69 21.78
N GLU A 181 2.89 -0.91 21.09
CA GLU A 181 1.51 -0.60 21.49
C GLU A 181 0.66 -1.89 21.59
N LEU A 182 0.78 -2.80 20.62
CA LEU A 182 0.05 -4.07 20.62
C LEU A 182 0.49 -4.96 21.79
N ALA A 183 1.80 -5.09 22.01
CA ALA A 183 2.34 -5.89 23.12
C ALA A 183 1.86 -5.37 24.48
N GLY A 184 1.84 -4.05 24.67
CA GLY A 184 1.29 -3.41 25.87
C GLY A 184 -0.19 -3.75 26.07
N THR A 185 -1.00 -3.59 25.02
CA THR A 185 -2.44 -3.87 25.07
C THR A 185 -2.74 -5.33 25.41
N MET A 186 -1.97 -6.27 24.85
CA MET A 186 -2.13 -7.70 25.14
C MET A 186 -1.73 -8.06 26.58
N ASN A 187 -0.66 -7.45 27.09
CA ASN A 187 -0.22 -7.65 28.47
C ASN A 187 -1.24 -7.13 29.49
N ASP A 188 -1.87 -5.99 29.21
CA ASP A 188 -2.91 -5.44 30.07
C ASP A 188 -4.14 -6.37 30.11
N LEU A 189 -4.57 -6.92 28.96
CA LEU A 189 -5.66 -7.89 28.91
C LEU A 189 -5.33 -9.19 29.67
N ALA A 190 -4.08 -9.66 29.62
CA ALA A 190 -3.63 -10.84 30.37
C ALA A 190 -3.64 -10.62 31.90
N ARG A 191 -3.35 -9.39 32.36
CA ARG A 191 -3.40 -9.03 33.78
C ARG A 191 -4.81 -9.10 34.36
N TRP A 192 -5.83 -8.74 33.58
CA TRP A 192 -7.23 -8.78 34.03
C TRP A 192 -7.90 -10.15 33.91
N THR A 193 -7.29 -11.09 33.17
CA THR A 193 -7.84 -12.43 32.95
C THR A 193 -7.21 -13.52 33.82
N THR A 194 -6.16 -13.20 34.58
CA THR A 194 -5.62 -14.10 35.60
C THR A 194 -6.53 -14.06 36.83
N PRO A 195 -7.29 -15.12 37.16
CA PRO A 195 -8.06 -15.14 38.40
C PRO A 195 -7.06 -15.12 39.55
N LEU A 196 -7.22 -14.18 40.49
CA LEU A 196 -6.62 -14.29 41.82
C LEU A 196 -7.19 -15.57 42.44
N LEU A 197 -6.51 -16.70 42.27
CA LEU A 197 -6.85 -17.91 43.00
C LEU A 197 -6.79 -17.55 44.49
N PRO A 198 -7.88 -17.77 45.25
CA PRO A 198 -7.86 -17.48 46.68
C PRO A 198 -6.73 -18.31 47.29
N GLN A 199 -5.79 -17.63 47.95
CA GLN A 199 -4.78 -18.27 48.79
C GLN A 199 -5.56 -19.04 49.86
N ALA A 200 -5.65 -20.36 49.70
CA ALA A 200 -6.19 -21.23 50.73
C ALA A 200 -5.22 -21.18 51.90
N GLU A 201 -5.57 -20.39 52.92
CA GLU A 201 -4.95 -20.46 54.24
C GLU A 201 -5.14 -21.87 54.78
N TYR A 202 -4.01 -22.53 55.09
CA TYR A 202 -3.92 -23.83 55.75
C TYR A 202 -4.04 -23.69 57.27
#